data_AF-A0A562VBV9-F1
#
_entry.id   AF-A0A562VBV9-F1
#
_cell.length_a   1.000
_cell.length_b   1.000
_cell.length_c   1.000
_cell.angle_alpha   90.00
_cell.angle_beta   90.00
_cell.angle_gamma   90.00
#
_symmetry.space_group_name_H-M   'P 1'
#
loop_
_entity.id
_entity.type
_entity.pdbx_description
1 polymer ?
#
loop_
_entity_poly.entity_id
_entity_poly.type
_entity_poly.pdbx_seq_one_letter_code
_entity_poly.pdbx_strand_id
1 'polypeptide(L)'
;MSTSPVLRRIQVLAVAGVTAAAVVIGTTATPAAANACPLGYDCQTTWYSDSAKTQAVGGEWTDCYGYTVDWGERGPYMTHSRHRC
;
A
#
# COMPACT_ATOMS: atom_id res chain seq x y z
N MET A 1 43.68 -38.36 28.96
CA MET A 1 43.02 -37.68 27.81
C MET A 1 42.32 -36.45 28.36
N SER A 2 42.94 -35.28 28.21
CA SER A 2 42.49 -34.00 28.79
C SER A 2 41.99 -33.12 27.65
N THR A 3 40.68 -32.93 27.55
CA THR A 3 40.04 -32.09 26.54
C THR A 3 40.10 -30.63 26.97
N SER A 4 40.94 -29.84 26.31
CA SER A 4 41.15 -28.42 26.58
C SER A 4 39.87 -27.57 26.36
N PRO A 5 39.48 -26.71 27.32
CA PRO A 5 38.23 -25.94 27.29
C PRO A 5 38.22 -24.77 26.28
N VAL A 6 39.29 -24.58 25.53
CA VAL A 6 39.50 -23.43 24.62
C VAL A 6 38.70 -23.59 23.33
N LEU A 7 38.55 -24.82 22.81
CA LEU A 7 37.83 -25.05 21.54
C LEU A 7 36.33 -24.76 21.64
N ARG A 8 35.72 -24.90 22.84
CA ARG A 8 34.28 -24.70 23.02
C ARG A 8 33.88 -23.22 22.96
N ARG A 9 34.81 -22.29 23.22
CA ARG A 9 34.54 -20.85 23.21
C ARG A 9 34.55 -20.25 21.79
N ILE A 10 35.27 -20.88 20.86
CA ILE A 10 35.43 -20.38 19.49
C ILE A 10 34.16 -20.63 18.66
N GLN A 11 33.34 -21.62 19.03
CA GLN A 11 32.13 -21.96 18.27
C GLN A 11 30.90 -21.09 18.58
N VAL A 12 30.92 -20.27 19.64
CA VAL A 12 29.76 -19.46 20.04
C VAL A 12 29.66 -18.14 19.25
N LEU A 13 30.73 -17.73 18.56
CA LEU A 13 30.77 -16.46 17.83
C LEU A 13 30.20 -16.52 16.39
N ALA A 14 29.77 -17.70 15.92
CA ALA A 14 29.30 -17.87 14.54
C ALA A 14 27.78 -17.64 14.34
N VAL A 15 27.04 -17.18 15.35
CA VAL A 15 25.58 -16.97 15.31
C VAL A 15 25.22 -15.48 15.47
N ALA A 16 25.88 -14.59 14.72
CA ALA A 16 25.64 -13.14 14.82
C ALA A 16 25.57 -12.43 13.46
N GLY A 17 25.23 -13.14 12.38
CA GLY A 17 25.46 -12.65 11.02
C GLY A 17 24.28 -12.64 10.05
N VAL A 18 23.03 -12.83 10.47
CA VAL A 18 21.88 -12.78 9.54
C VAL A 18 20.70 -12.04 10.14
N THR A 19 20.84 -10.73 10.29
CA THR A 19 19.71 -9.80 10.42
C THR A 19 19.91 -8.64 9.44
N ALA A 20 20.03 -8.96 8.15
CA ALA A 20 19.80 -7.96 7.12
C ALA A 20 18.28 -7.73 7.03
N ALA A 21 17.82 -6.78 7.84
CA ALA A 21 16.46 -6.26 7.83
C ALA A 21 16.12 -5.82 6.39
N ALA A 22 15.26 -6.58 5.72
CA ALA A 22 14.54 -6.10 4.56
C ALA A 22 13.52 -5.07 5.05
N VAL A 23 14.00 -3.85 5.31
CA VAL A 23 13.13 -2.67 5.42
C VAL A 23 12.65 -2.41 4.00
N VAL A 24 11.56 -3.08 3.62
CA VAL A 24 10.76 -2.65 2.48
C VAL A 24 10.24 -1.28 2.90
N ILE A 25 10.88 -0.23 2.38
CA ILE A 25 10.39 1.14 2.46
C ILE A 25 9.07 1.12 1.68
N GLY A 26 7.99 0.80 2.38
CA GLY A 26 6.65 1.10 1.91
C GLY A 26 6.59 2.61 1.81
N THR A 27 6.77 3.14 0.60
CA THR A 27 6.33 4.50 0.31
C THR A 27 4.86 4.52 0.70
N THR A 28 4.55 5.13 1.84
CA THR A 28 3.19 5.45 2.22
C THR A 28 2.72 6.43 1.17
N ALA A 29 2.14 5.91 0.09
CA ALA A 29 1.43 6.71 -0.88
C ALA A 29 0.36 7.42 -0.07
N THR A 30 0.61 8.69 0.25
CA THR A 30 -0.39 9.55 0.86
C THR A 30 -1.60 9.50 -0.04
N PRO A 31 -2.83 9.31 0.50
CA PRO A 31 -4.04 9.33 -0.30
C PRO A 31 -4.00 10.58 -1.19
N ALA A 32 -3.78 10.38 -2.49
CA ALA A 32 -3.78 11.48 -3.44
C ALA A 32 -5.23 11.95 -3.50
N ALA A 33 -5.57 12.99 -2.73
CA ALA A 33 -6.94 13.50 -2.64
C ALA A 33 -7.58 13.48 -4.02
N ALA A 34 -8.71 12.77 -4.14
CA ALA A 34 -9.40 12.60 -5.42
C ALA A 34 -9.77 14.01 -5.89
N ASN A 35 -9.06 14.51 -6.89
CA ASN A 35 -9.32 15.84 -7.44
C ASN A 35 -10.73 15.83 -8.03
N ALA A 36 -11.47 16.93 -7.88
CA ALA A 36 -12.81 17.06 -8.46
C ALA A 36 -12.78 16.73 -9.96
N CYS A 37 -13.76 15.96 -10.43
CA CYS A 37 -13.86 15.60 -11.84
C CYS A 37 -14.25 16.84 -12.67
N PRO A 38 -13.41 17.28 -13.63
CA PRO A 38 -13.77 18.39 -14.50
C PRO A 38 -14.85 17.99 -15.52
N LEU A 39 -15.67 18.95 -15.95
CA LEU A 39 -16.64 18.73 -17.03
C LEU A 39 -15.95 18.26 -18.33
N GLY A 40 -16.63 17.40 -19.09
CA GLY A 40 -16.08 16.75 -20.28
C GLY A 40 -15.13 15.60 -19.97
N TYR A 41 -15.12 15.10 -18.73
CA TYR A 41 -14.41 13.90 -18.34
C TYR A 41 -15.34 12.95 -17.61
N ASP A 42 -15.10 11.66 -17.82
CA ASP A 42 -15.64 10.60 -17.00
C ASP A 42 -14.56 10.18 -16.00
N CYS A 43 -14.90 10.26 -14.72
CA CYS A 43 -14.00 9.95 -13.63
C CYS A 43 -14.55 8.80 -12.78
N GLN A 44 -13.66 7.90 -12.39
CA GLN A 44 -13.99 6.80 -11.50
C GLN A 44 -12.98 6.71 -10.36
N THR A 45 -13.49 6.71 -9.14
CA THR A 45 -12.75 6.49 -7.90
C THR A 45 -13.22 5.18 -7.27
N THR A 46 -12.29 4.36 -6.79
CA THR A 46 -12.60 3.15 -6.00
C THR A 46 -11.85 3.20 -4.68
N TRP A 47 -12.56 3.02 -3.58
CA TRP A 47 -12.02 2.95 -2.22
C TRP A 47 -11.86 1.51 -1.75
N TYR A 48 -10.79 1.25 -1.00
CA TYR A 48 -10.41 -0.06 -0.51
C TYR A 48 -10.25 -0.06 1.02
N SER A 49 -10.45 -1.22 1.64
CA SER A 49 -10.27 -1.40 3.09
C SER A 49 -8.80 -1.41 3.53
N ASP A 50 -7.89 -1.71 2.60
CA ASP A 50 -6.47 -1.92 2.87
C ASP A 50 -5.56 -1.23 1.84
N SER A 51 -4.31 -0.99 2.23
CA SER A 51 -3.31 -0.30 1.39
C SER A 51 -2.82 -1.11 0.20
N ALA A 52 -2.96 -2.44 0.24
CA ALA A 52 -2.68 -3.33 -0.89
C ALA A 52 -3.85 -3.39 -1.89
N LYS A 53 -4.96 -2.67 -1.62
CA LYS A 53 -6.12 -2.52 -2.50
C LYS A 53 -6.76 -3.86 -2.87
N THR A 54 -6.86 -4.76 -1.89
CA THR A 54 -7.36 -6.13 -2.14
C THR A 54 -8.88 -6.22 -2.09
N GLN A 55 -9.54 -5.38 -1.30
CA GLN A 55 -11.00 -5.39 -1.15
C GLN A 55 -11.57 -3.99 -1.34
N ALA A 56 -12.39 -3.83 -2.39
CA ALA A 56 -13.14 -2.61 -2.63
C ALA A 56 -14.31 -2.49 -1.64
N VAL A 57 -14.46 -1.32 -1.03
CA VAL A 57 -15.50 -1.01 -0.02
C VAL A 57 -16.42 0.13 -0.45
N GLY A 58 -16.08 0.84 -1.52
CA GLY A 58 -16.89 1.92 -2.05
C GLY A 58 -16.35 2.43 -3.37
N GLY A 59 -17.10 3.34 -3.99
CA GLY A 59 -16.65 4.01 -5.19
C GLY A 59 -17.47 5.26 -5.48
N GLU A 60 -16.93 6.06 -6.38
CA GLU A 60 -17.56 7.25 -6.92
C GLU A 60 -17.34 7.25 -8.42
N TRP A 61 -18.40 7.57 -9.16
CA TRP A 61 -18.35 7.75 -10.60
C TRP A 61 -18.97 9.11 -10.92
N THR A 62 -18.27 9.89 -11.74
CA THR A 62 -18.73 11.16 -12.26
C THR A 62 -18.73 11.10 -13.77
N ASP A 63 -19.88 11.38 -14.38
CA ASP A 63 -20.03 11.41 -15.82
C ASP A 63 -19.50 12.70 -16.47
N CYS A 64 -19.50 12.74 -17.80
CA CYS A 64 -19.05 13.87 -18.62
C CYS A 64 -19.75 15.20 -18.29
N TYR A 65 -20.99 15.15 -17.78
CA TYR A 65 -21.82 16.32 -17.48
C TYR A 65 -21.70 16.75 -16.02
N GLY A 66 -20.88 16.05 -15.23
CA GLY A 66 -20.67 16.30 -13.81
C GLY A 66 -21.69 15.59 -12.91
N TYR A 67 -22.55 14.73 -13.45
CA TYR A 67 -23.43 13.90 -12.63
C TYR A 67 -22.59 12.89 -11.87
N THR A 68 -22.68 12.94 -10.54
CA THR A 68 -21.87 12.10 -9.65
C THR A 68 -22.76 11.15 -8.87
N VAL A 69 -22.33 9.89 -8.80
CA VAL A 69 -22.90 8.86 -7.93
C VAL A 69 -21.79 8.27 -7.08
N ASP A 70 -22.08 8.06 -5.80
CA ASP A 70 -21.19 7.37 -4.88
C ASP A 70 -21.91 6.23 -4.16
N TRP A 71 -21.12 5.26 -3.72
CA TRP A 71 -21.62 4.09 -3.01
C TRP A 71 -20.59 3.56 -2.02
N GLY A 72 -21.08 2.85 -1.00
CA GLY A 72 -20.24 2.22 0.01
C GLY A 72 -19.55 3.22 0.93
N GLU A 73 -18.31 2.92 1.31
CA GLU A 73 -17.53 3.72 2.26
C GLU A 73 -16.33 4.40 1.59
N ARG A 74 -16.10 5.68 1.91
CA ARG A 74 -14.91 6.42 1.49
C ARG A 74 -13.75 6.11 2.41
N GLY A 75 -12.56 5.90 1.83
CA GLY A 75 -11.37 5.53 2.59
C GLY A 75 -10.08 6.21 2.09
N PRO A 76 -8.98 6.05 2.83
CA PRO A 76 -7.68 6.58 2.42
C PRO A 76 -7.02 5.73 1.32
N TYR A 77 -7.40 4.47 1.17
CA TYR A 77 -6.82 3.61 0.14
C TYR A 77 -7.69 3.67 -1.09
N MET A 78 -7.21 4.27 -2.17
CA MET A 78 -8.01 4.43 -3.38
C MET A 78 -7.23 4.38 -4.69
N THR A 79 -7.97 4.11 -5.75
CA THR A 79 -7.57 4.34 -7.14
C THR A 79 -8.50 5.40 -7.72
N HIS A 80 -7.93 6.26 -8.56
CA HIS A 80 -8.69 7.26 -9.30
C HIS A 80 -8.25 7.20 -10.76
N SER A 81 -9.21 7.14 -11.66
CA SER A 81 -9.01 7.16 -13.10
C SER A 81 -9.90 8.21 -13.71
N ARG A 82 -9.42 8.80 -14.81
CA ARG A 82 -10.12 9.86 -15.52
C ARG A 82 -9.85 9.71 -17.01
N HIS A 83 -10.91 9.79 -17.80
CA HIS A 83 -10.83 9.76 -19.25
C HIS A 83 -11.68 10.88 -19.83
N ARG A 84 -11.20 11.46 -20.93
CA ARG A 84 -11.91 12.55 -21.61
C ARG A 84 -13.08 11.97 -22.39
N CYS A 85 -14.20 12.68 -22.35
CA CYS A 85 -15.27 12.60 -23.33
C CYS A 85 -14.89 13.51 -24.52
#